data_AF-A0A8T0JQS3-F1
#
_entry.id   AF-A0A8T0JQS3-F1
#
_cell.length_a   1.000
_cell.length_b   1.000
_cell.length_c   1.000
_cell.angle_alpha   90.00
_cell.angle_beta   90.00
_cell.angle_gamma   90.00
#
_symmetry.space_group_name_H-M   'P 1'
#
loop_
_entity.id
_entity.type
_entity.pdbx_description
1 polymer ?
#
loop_
_entity_poly.entity_id
_entity_poly.type
_entity_poly.pdbx_seq_one_letter_code
_entity_poly.pdbx_strand_id
1 'polypeptide(L)'
;MELGRDSDTGGQVKYVVELARALGSMPGVYRVDLLTRQVAAPDVDWSYAEPTETLPPRDADDYGDDMGESSGSYIVRIPFVAIHGHYADAGDSAALLAGALNVPMLFTGHSLGRDKLEQLLKQGRLSRDEINATY
;
A
#
# COMPACT_ATOMS: atom_id res chain seq x y z
N MET A 1 16.78 -2.49 -4.11
CA MET A 1 16.76 -1.75 -2.83
C MET A 1 17.92 -2.24 -1.97
N GLU A 2 19.14 -1.94 -2.39
CA GLU A 2 20.35 -2.42 -1.72
C GLU A 2 20.51 -1.74 -0.36
N LEU A 3 20.71 -2.52 0.70
CA LEU A 3 21.14 -2.00 1.99
C LEU A 3 22.47 -1.23 1.79
N GLY A 4 22.48 0.07 2.07
CA GLY A 4 23.71 0.87 2.12
C GLY A 4 24.03 1.75 0.90
N ARG A 5 23.12 1.89 -0.08
CA ARG A 5 23.34 2.79 -1.23
C ARG A 5 23.07 4.26 -0.91
N ASP A 6 22.04 4.55 -0.10
CA ASP A 6 21.75 5.90 0.40
C ASP A 6 21.84 5.90 1.94
N SER A 7 22.74 6.74 2.47
CA SER A 7 23.13 6.78 3.89
C SER A 7 21.98 7.04 4.88
N ASP A 8 20.83 7.53 4.42
CA ASP A 8 19.66 7.85 5.24
C ASP A 8 18.59 6.73 5.34
N THR A 9 18.71 5.65 4.54
CA THR A 9 17.69 4.59 4.51
C THR A 9 17.95 3.39 5.41
N GLY A 10 19.18 3.21 5.90
CA GLY A 10 19.56 2.01 6.64
C GLY A 10 18.80 1.83 7.97
N GLY A 11 18.58 2.92 8.71
CA GLY A 11 17.93 2.88 10.02
C GLY A 11 16.43 2.58 9.96
N GLN A 12 15.71 3.24 9.05
CA GLN A 12 14.27 3.06 8.89
C GLN A 12 13.93 1.68 8.32
N VAL A 13 14.65 1.23 7.29
CA VAL A 13 14.44 -0.10 6.69
C VAL A 13 14.73 -1.19 7.71
N LYS A 14 15.82 -1.08 8.46
CA LYS A 14 16.12 -2.03 9.54
C LYS A 14 15.02 -2.06 10.59
N TYR A 15 14.52 -0.91 11.02
CA TYR A 15 13.44 -0.85 12.01
C TYR A 15 12.19 -1.60 11.55
N VAL A 16 11.71 -1.35 10.33
CA VAL A 16 10.47 -1.99 9.85
C VAL A 16 10.63 -3.51 9.65
N VAL A 17 11.80 -3.96 9.20
CA VAL A 17 12.10 -5.39 9.04
C VAL A 17 12.14 -6.09 10.40
N GLU A 18 12.82 -5.51 11.39
CA GLU A 18 12.89 -6.09 12.73
C GLU A 18 11.52 -6.08 13.43
N LEU A 19 10.74 -5.02 13.25
CA LEU A 19 9.37 -4.94 13.75
C LEU A 19 8.49 -6.03 13.15
N ALA A 20 8.57 -6.26 11.83
CA ALA A 20 7.79 -7.30 11.17
C ALA A 20 8.14 -8.70 11.68
N ARG A 21 9.43 -8.97 11.90
CA ARG A 21 9.89 -10.23 12.50
C ARG A 21 9.33 -10.41 13.91
N ALA A 22 9.44 -9.38 14.75
CA ALA A 22 8.93 -9.44 16.12
C ALA A 22 7.41 -9.67 16.17
N LEU A 23 6.64 -8.94 15.36
CA LEU A 23 5.18 -9.12 15.26
C LEU A 23 4.83 -10.49 14.69
N GLY A 24 5.58 -10.98 13.69
CA GLY A 24 5.38 -12.30 13.10
C GLY A 24 5.61 -13.46 14.07
N SER A 25 6.36 -13.23 15.15
CA SER A 25 6.58 -14.21 16.24
C SER A 25 5.61 -14.05 17.42
N MET A 26 4.67 -13.10 17.39
CA MET A 26 3.73 -12.88 18.49
C MET A 26 2.57 -13.88 18.47
N PRO A 27 2.20 -14.49 19.62
CA PRO A 27 0.99 -15.31 19.72
C PRO A 27 -0.26 -14.53 19.28
N GLY A 28 -1.08 -15.16 18.44
CA GLY A 28 -2.29 -14.56 17.89
C GLY A 28 -2.08 -13.69 16.64
N VAL A 29 -0.83 -13.43 16.24
CA VAL A 29 -0.54 -12.84 14.93
C VAL A 29 -0.41 -13.97 13.92
N TYR A 30 -1.38 -14.05 13.02
CA TYR A 30 -1.36 -15.03 11.94
C TYR A 30 -0.25 -14.71 10.93
N ARG A 31 -0.16 -13.47 10.44
CA ARG A 31 0.80 -13.12 9.38
C ARG A 31 1.12 -11.64 9.37
N VAL A 32 2.35 -11.30 9.02
CA VAL A 32 2.80 -9.92 8.79
C VAL A 32 3.37 -9.78 7.37
N ASP A 33 2.81 -8.86 6.59
CA ASP A 33 3.30 -8.53 5.25
C ASP A 33 3.85 -7.10 5.21
N LEU A 34 5.14 -6.97 4.87
CA LEU A 34 5.76 -5.71 4.52
C LEU A 34 5.58 -5.46 3.02
N LEU A 35 4.66 -4.56 2.68
CA LEU A 35 4.37 -4.22 1.29
C LEU A 35 5.41 -3.24 0.74
N THR A 36 5.93 -3.55 -0.44
CA THR A 36 6.83 -2.65 -1.19
C THR A 36 6.65 -2.81 -2.69
N ARG A 37 7.30 -1.94 -3.46
CA ARG A 37 7.30 -2.02 -4.93
C ARG A 37 8.18 -3.18 -5.41
N GLN A 38 7.69 -3.95 -6.38
CA GLN A 38 8.49 -4.90 -7.14
C GLN A 38 9.35 -4.16 -8.18
N VAL A 39 10.64 -4.47 -8.23
CA VAL A 39 11.59 -3.80 -9.13
C VAL A 39 12.25 -4.84 -10.01
N ALA A 40 11.77 -4.95 -11.26
CA ALA A 40 12.36 -5.76 -12.31
C ALA A 40 13.12 -4.83 -13.28
N ALA A 41 14.40 -4.59 -12.99
CA ALA A 41 15.27 -3.73 -13.80
C ALA A 41 16.65 -4.39 -13.97
N PRO A 42 17.30 -4.27 -15.14
CA PRO A 42 18.56 -4.96 -15.43
C PRO A 42 19.75 -4.48 -14.59
N ASP A 43 19.66 -3.30 -13.99
CA ASP A 43 20.65 -2.67 -13.11
C ASP A 43 20.38 -2.90 -11.62
N VAL A 44 19.36 -3.70 -11.29
CA VAL A 44 18.99 -4.08 -9.93
C VAL A 44 19.10 -5.60 -9.80
N ASP A 45 19.55 -6.07 -8.63
CA ASP A 45 19.62 -7.52 -8.38
C ASP A 45 18.27 -8.20 -8.62
N TRP A 46 18.30 -9.37 -9.25
CA TRP A 46 17.11 -10.09 -9.66
C TRP A 46 16.18 -10.46 -8.50
N SER A 47 16.72 -10.59 -7.27
CA SER A 47 15.92 -10.86 -6.08
C SER A 47 14.87 -9.78 -5.78
N TYR A 48 15.08 -8.53 -6.21
CA TYR A 48 14.07 -7.46 -6.08
C TYR A 48 12.88 -7.64 -7.01
N ALA A 49 13.00 -8.53 -8.00
CA ALA A 49 11.91 -8.96 -8.86
C ALA A 49 11.15 -10.16 -8.28
N GLU A 50 11.59 -10.77 -7.17
CA GLU A 50 10.82 -11.84 -6.53
C GLU A 50 9.57 -11.26 -5.85
N PRO A 51 8.36 -11.80 -6.12
CA PRO A 51 7.11 -11.24 -5.62
C PRO A 51 6.96 -11.36 -4.10
N THR A 52 7.59 -12.36 -3.49
CA THR A 52 7.55 -12.60 -2.05
C THR A 52 8.91 -13.03 -1.55
N GLU A 53 9.31 -12.54 -0.38
CA GLU A 53 10.50 -12.97 0.34
C GLU A 53 10.12 -13.26 1.81
N THR A 54 10.50 -14.43 2.30
CA THR A 54 10.28 -14.80 3.71
C THR A 54 11.34 -14.15 4.59
N LEU A 55 10.91 -13.48 5.66
CA LEU A 55 11.80 -12.98 6.70
C LEU A 55 11.91 -14.03 7.81
N PRO A 56 13.08 -14.67 7.99
CA PRO A 56 13.22 -15.70 9.02
C PRO A 56 13.06 -15.11 10.42
N PRO A 57 12.61 -15.90 11.42
CA PRO A 57 12.66 -15.47 12.81
C PRO A 57 14.10 -15.18 13.19
N ARG A 58 14.28 -14.17 14.06
CA ARG A 58 15.62 -13.74 14.47
C ARG A 58 16.31 -14.77 15.38
N ASP A 59 15.51 -15.42 16.22
CA ASP A 59 15.94 -16.41 17.21
C ASP A 59 15.24 -17.76 16.92
N ALA A 60 15.40 -18.28 15.70
CA ALA A 60 14.77 -19.53 15.27
C ALA A 60 15.16 -20.75 16.14
N ASP A 61 16.24 -20.64 16.92
CA ASP A 61 16.73 -21.68 17.83
C ASP A 61 16.09 -21.62 19.24
N ASP A 62 15.43 -20.51 19.61
CA ASP A 62 14.91 -20.28 20.98
C ASP A 62 13.39 -20.48 21.09
N TYR A 63 12.68 -20.45 19.96
CA TYR A 63 11.27 -20.81 19.89
C TYR A 63 11.16 -22.32 19.70
N GLY A 64 10.97 -23.04 20.82
CA GLY A 64 10.50 -24.42 20.81
C GLY A 64 9.17 -24.57 20.06
N ASP A 65 8.67 -25.81 20.02
CA ASP A 65 7.49 -26.37 19.29
C ASP A 65 6.15 -25.60 19.36
N ASP A 66 6.13 -24.39 19.92
CA ASP A 66 5.00 -23.47 20.11
C ASP A 66 4.91 -22.41 19.00
N MET A 67 5.76 -22.46 17.97
CA MET A 67 5.60 -21.66 16.76
C MET A 67 4.39 -22.19 15.99
N GLY A 68 3.20 -21.66 16.29
CA GLY A 68 1.96 -22.06 15.63
C GLY A 68 2.15 -22.07 14.10
N GLU A 69 1.66 -23.13 13.45
CA GLU A 69 1.86 -23.51 12.04
C GLU A 69 1.57 -22.42 10.99
N SER A 70 1.17 -21.22 11.40
CA SER A 70 0.87 -20.10 10.49
C SER A 70 1.61 -18.80 10.78
N SER A 71 2.36 -18.67 11.88
CA SER A 71 3.01 -17.40 12.23
C SER A 71 4.23 -17.12 11.33
N GLY A 72 4.28 -15.96 10.68
CA GLY A 72 5.36 -15.64 9.75
C GLY A 72 5.35 -14.18 9.26
N SER A 73 6.53 -13.70 8.87
CA SER A 73 6.73 -12.37 8.33
C SER A 73 7.32 -12.42 6.92
N TYR A 74 6.79 -11.60 6.02
CA TYR A 74 7.12 -11.61 4.60
C TYR A 74 7.33 -10.19 4.09
N ILE A 75 8.22 -10.03 3.12
CA ILE A 75 8.20 -8.88 2.21
C ILE A 75 7.35 -9.30 1.02
N VAL A 76 6.28 -8.55 0.75
CA VAL A 76 5.42 -8.76 -0.42
C VAL A 76 5.62 -7.60 -1.38
N ARG A 77 6.17 -7.91 -2.56
CA ARG A 77 6.46 -6.95 -3.61
C ARG A 77 5.33 -6.95 -4.62
N ILE A 78 4.76 -5.77 -4.86
CA ILE A 78 3.59 -5.65 -5.73
C ILE A 78 4.05 -5.08 -7.08
N PRO A 79 3.67 -5.70 -8.22
CA PRO A 79 3.97 -5.21 -9.57
C PRO A 79 3.06 -4.03 -9.93
N PHE A 80 3.19 -2.92 -9.22
CA PHE A 80 2.46 -1.71 -9.58
C PHE A 80 3.12 -1.05 -10.79
N VAL A 81 2.39 -1.00 -11.89
CA VAL A 81 2.73 -0.14 -13.04
C VAL A 81 2.12 1.25 -12.90
N ALA A 82 1.00 1.37 -12.17
CA ALA A 82 0.35 2.63 -11.80
C ALA A 82 -0.71 2.39 -10.71
N ILE A 83 -1.17 3.47 -10.06
CA ILE A 83 -2.34 3.48 -9.15
C ILE A 83 -3.41 4.38 -9.75
N HIS A 84 -4.64 3.88 -9.84
CA HIS A 84 -5.78 4.61 -10.38
C HIS A 84 -6.81 4.91 -9.29
N GLY A 85 -6.91 6.18 -8.89
CA GLY A 85 -7.92 6.67 -7.96
C GLY A 85 -9.24 6.99 -8.67
N HIS A 86 -10.35 6.53 -8.08
CA HIS A 86 -11.71 6.73 -8.57
C HIS A 86 -12.55 7.44 -7.50
N TYR A 87 -13.26 8.51 -7.85
CA TYR A 87 -13.99 9.38 -6.91
C TYR A 87 -13.06 10.24 -6.04
N ALA A 88 -13.61 11.29 -5.43
CA ALA A 88 -12.84 12.30 -4.71
C ALA A 88 -12.18 11.76 -3.43
N ASP A 89 -12.87 10.86 -2.72
CA ASP A 89 -12.40 10.18 -1.51
C ASP A 89 -11.18 9.28 -1.78
N ALA A 90 -11.13 8.62 -2.94
CA ALA A 90 -9.97 7.84 -3.33
C ALA A 90 -8.81 8.70 -3.84
N GLY A 91 -9.02 9.98 -4.15
CA GLY A 91 -7.99 10.87 -4.70
C GLY A 91 -6.79 11.00 -3.76
N ASP A 92 -7.04 11.35 -2.50
CA ASP A 92 -6.00 11.51 -1.50
C ASP A 92 -5.31 10.18 -1.18
N SER A 93 -6.08 9.10 -1.03
CA SER A 93 -5.54 7.76 -0.75
C SER A 93 -4.64 7.28 -1.88
N ALA A 94 -5.09 7.44 -3.14
CA ALA A 94 -4.32 7.07 -4.32
C ALA A 94 -3.05 7.92 -4.48
N ALA A 95 -3.11 9.22 -4.16
CA ALA A 95 -1.95 10.10 -4.21
C ALA A 95 -0.88 9.70 -3.18
N LEU A 96 -1.28 9.45 -1.93
CA LEU A 96 -0.38 9.00 -0.87
C LEU A 96 0.26 7.65 -1.21
N LEU A 97 -0.54 6.69 -1.68
CA LEU A 97 -0.06 5.36 -2.01
C LEU A 97 0.87 5.37 -3.24
N ALA A 98 0.54 6.14 -4.27
CA ALA A 98 1.40 6.33 -5.45
C ALA A 98 2.73 6.99 -5.11
N GLY A 99 2.70 8.01 -4.24
CA GLY A 99 3.91 8.65 -3.71
C GLY A 99 4.77 7.68 -2.91
N ALA A 100 4.16 6.92 -1.98
CA ALA A 100 4.86 5.96 -1.14
C ALA A 100 5.53 4.83 -1.95
N LEU A 101 4.89 4.38 -3.02
CA LEU A 101 5.39 3.31 -3.88
C LEU A 101 6.24 3.83 -5.06
N ASN A 102 6.32 5.15 -5.23
CA ASN A 102 6.97 5.81 -6.36
C ASN A 102 6.49 5.25 -7.71
N VAL A 103 5.17 5.17 -7.89
CA VAL A 103 4.53 4.72 -9.14
C VAL A 103 3.62 5.80 -9.70
N PRO A 104 3.39 5.84 -11.03
CA PRO A 104 2.47 6.78 -11.64
C PRO A 104 1.07 6.74 -11.01
N MET A 105 0.46 7.91 -10.80
CA MET A 105 -0.92 8.04 -10.38
C MET A 105 -1.80 8.45 -11.57
N LEU A 106 -2.92 7.77 -11.77
CA LEU A 106 -4.04 8.22 -12.59
C LEU A 106 -5.21 8.58 -11.68
N PHE A 107 -5.98 9.60 -12.05
CA PHE A 107 -7.14 10.02 -11.28
C PHE A 107 -8.35 10.22 -12.19
N THR A 108 -9.50 9.67 -11.78
CA THR A 108 -10.78 9.89 -12.45
C THR A 108 -11.83 10.30 -11.43
N GLY A 109 -12.23 11.57 -11.49
CA GLY A 109 -13.41 12.06 -10.78
C GLY A 109 -14.67 11.56 -11.45
N HIS A 110 -15.39 10.63 -10.82
CA HIS A 110 -16.62 10.05 -11.38
C HIS A 110 -17.86 10.94 -11.24
N SER A 111 -17.90 11.84 -10.26
CA SER A 111 -18.98 12.82 -10.12
C SER A 111 -18.45 14.10 -9.48
N LEU A 112 -18.37 15.17 -10.25
CA LEU A 112 -18.19 16.51 -9.73
C LEU A 112 -19.58 17.01 -9.32
N GLY A 113 -19.94 16.85 -8.04
CA GLY A 113 -21.26 17.21 -7.53
C GLY A 113 -21.67 18.65 -7.85
N ARG A 114 -20.68 19.56 -7.97
CA ARG A 114 -20.88 20.94 -8.43
C ARG A 114 -21.42 21.02 -9.86
N ASP A 115 -20.80 20.32 -10.81
CA ASP A 115 -21.18 20.37 -12.22
C ASP A 115 -22.55 19.72 -12.45
N LYS A 116 -22.82 18.62 -11.71
CA LYS A 116 -24.13 17.97 -11.70
C LYS A 116 -25.21 18.90 -11.14
N LEU A 117 -24.94 19.56 -10.00
CA LEU A 117 -25.85 20.54 -9.42
C LEU A 117 -26.11 21.71 -10.38
N GLU A 118 -25.07 22.25 -11.02
CA GLU A 118 -25.21 23.34 -11.99
C GLU A 118 -26.06 22.92 -13.19
N GLN A 119 -25.86 21.71 -13.73
CA GLN A 119 -26.70 21.17 -14.80
C GLN A 119 -28.15 21.00 -14.38
N LEU A 120 -28.40 20.45 -13.19
CA LEU A 120 -29.77 20.22 -12.69
C LEU A 120 -30.50 21.55 -12.43
N LEU A 121 -29.81 22.57 -11.90
CA LEU A 121 -30.37 23.91 -11.74
C LEU A 121 -30.66 24.57 -13.10
N LYS A 122 -29.77 24.42 -14.09
CA LYS A 122 -29.99 24.92 -15.47
C LYS A 122 -31.22 24.30 -16.15
N GLN A 123 -31.58 23.07 -15.79
CA GLN A 123 -32.80 22.44 -16.31
C GLN A 123 -34.08 23.05 -15.73
N GLY A 124 -34.00 23.75 -14.58
CA GLY A 124 -35.12 24.44 -13.95
C GLY A 124 -36.25 23.53 -13.46
N ARG A 125 -36.03 22.21 -13.40
CA ARG A 125 -37.05 21.21 -13.04
C ARG A 125 -37.15 20.96 -11.53
N LEU A 126 -36.09 21.26 -10.78
CA LEU A 126 -35.97 21.04 -9.35
C LEU A 126 -35.25 22.24 -8.72
N SER A 127 -35.70 22.65 -7.55
CA SER A 127 -35.00 23.60 -6.69
C SER A 127 -33.73 22.99 -6.10
N ARG A 128 -32.83 23.83 -5.58
CA ARG A 128 -31.58 23.38 -4.96
C ARG A 128 -31.82 22.41 -3.80
N ASP A 129 -32.85 22.65 -3.01
CA ASP A 129 -33.18 21.83 -1.84
C ASP A 129 -33.73 20.46 -2.26
N GLU A 130 -34.55 20.41 -3.32
CA GLU A 130 -35.03 19.15 -3.91
C GLU A 130 -33.90 18.34 -4.53
N ILE A 131 -32.93 19.00 -5.17
CA ILE A 131 -31.73 18.34 -5.73
C ILE A 131 -30.90 17.71 -4.61
N ASN A 132 -30.59 18.47 -3.55
CA ASN A 132 -29.80 17.98 -2.40
C ASN A 132 -30.51 16.89 -1.60
N ALA A 133 -31.84 16.85 -1.60
CA ALA A 133 -32.60 15.79 -0.94
C ALA A 133 -32.62 14.46 -1.73
N THR A 134 -32.31 14.52 -3.03
CA THR A 134 -32.41 13.39 -3.96
C THR A 134 -31.06 12.75 -4.29
N TYR A 135 -29.97 13.52 -4.23
CA TYR A 135 -28.62 13.12 -4.64
C TYR A 135 -27.59 13.43 -3.55
#